data_AF-A0A2A9M2U4-F1
#
_entry.id   AF-A0A2A9M2U4-F1
#
_cell.length_a   1.000
_cell.length_b   1.000
_cell.length_c   1.000
_cell.angle_alpha   90.00
_cell.angle_beta   90.00
_cell.angle_gamma   90.00
#
_symmetry.space_group_name_H-M   'P 1'
#
loop_
_entity.id
_entity.type
_entity.pdbx_description
1 polymer ?
#
loop_
_entity_poly.entity_id
_entity_poly.type
_entity_poly.pdbx_seq_one_letter_code
_entity_poly.pdbx_strand_id
1 'polypeptide(L)'
;MSDLAADESRLIAEIDRLKADFPKTRELYREVCALMFFRFGITPTANRLYQLVRKGSMSTPTAVLGEFWAELREKSRVRIEHPDLPADLQAVAGELIAALWSRSSADAAAALDALRAEVEAERIAAKAEVAGLQVELSRTETALEQRTAALLAAQVRIQVLEQARAADEASRRALQADVERLTADNADADHALAQARADFTAQLDRLRDDAGRAEERLRASEKRALQEIDRERLAASRLQKALDATAARAEQRDTQHSKDLAVLQAQLADAQHRCGVLEGQLDGARAANAAYVGELDTLRAERASRGLARRAPGRPAGGGLRAAKPVARKRLPKPA
;
A
#
# COMPACT_ATOMS: atom_id res chain seq x y z
N MET A 1 -78.07 -10.08 -63.34
CA MET A 1 -78.42 -8.65 -63.39
C MET A 1 -77.22 -7.77 -63.78
N SER A 2 -75.99 -8.11 -63.39
CA SER A 2 -74.76 -7.38 -63.81
C SER A 2 -74.38 -7.58 -65.28
N ASP A 3 -74.49 -8.80 -65.81
CA ASP A 3 -74.00 -9.12 -67.16
C ASP A 3 -74.80 -8.42 -68.28
N LEU A 4 -76.13 -8.31 -68.14
CA LEU A 4 -76.99 -7.63 -69.12
C LEU A 4 -76.68 -6.13 -69.27
N ALA A 5 -76.27 -5.45 -68.20
CA ALA A 5 -75.91 -4.03 -68.22
C ALA A 5 -74.49 -3.79 -68.77
N ALA A 6 -73.57 -4.72 -68.50
CA ALA A 6 -72.24 -4.74 -69.11
C ALA A 6 -72.30 -5.02 -70.61
N ASP A 7 -73.24 -5.86 -71.04
CA ASP A 7 -73.47 -6.16 -72.46
C ASP A 7 -74.15 -5.01 -73.20
N GLU A 8 -75.06 -4.25 -72.57
CA GLU A 8 -75.68 -3.07 -73.19
C GLU A 8 -74.68 -1.93 -73.41
N SER A 9 -73.76 -1.72 -72.47
CA SER A 9 -72.71 -0.70 -72.60
C SER A 9 -71.65 -1.09 -73.65
N ARG A 10 -71.29 -2.37 -73.74
CA ARG A 10 -70.44 -2.91 -74.81
C ARG A 10 -71.10 -2.81 -76.19
N LEU A 11 -72.40 -3.12 -76.28
CA LEU A 11 -73.19 -3.01 -77.50
C LEU A 11 -73.18 -1.57 -78.05
N ILE A 12 -73.39 -0.57 -77.19
CA ILE A 12 -73.36 0.85 -77.61
C ILE A 12 -71.98 1.25 -78.14
N ALA A 13 -70.90 0.83 -77.46
CA ALA A 13 -69.54 1.14 -77.88
C ALA A 13 -69.16 0.50 -79.24
N GLU A 14 -69.60 -0.73 -79.51
CA GLU A 14 -69.40 -1.38 -80.80
C GLU A 14 -70.25 -0.76 -81.91
N ILE A 15 -71.49 -0.35 -81.61
CA ILE A 15 -72.33 0.39 -82.55
C ILE A 15 -71.71 1.74 -82.92
N ASP A 16 -71.08 2.42 -81.96
CA ASP A 16 -70.40 3.70 -82.22
C ASP A 16 -69.15 3.55 -83.09
N ARG A 17 -68.45 2.41 -83.00
CA ARG A 17 -67.39 2.06 -83.96
C ARG A 17 -67.95 1.79 -85.36
N LEU A 18 -69.03 0.99 -85.45
CA LEU A 18 -69.70 0.72 -86.73
C LEU A 18 -70.23 2.01 -87.40
N LYS A 19 -70.67 3.01 -86.63
CA LYS A 19 -71.07 4.33 -87.15
C LYS A 19 -69.93 5.08 -87.84
N ALA A 20 -68.68 4.85 -87.44
CA ALA A 20 -67.50 5.47 -88.04
C ALA A 20 -67.08 4.74 -89.33
N ASP A 21 -67.20 3.41 -89.34
CA ASP A 21 -66.74 2.57 -90.45
C ASP A 21 -67.75 2.50 -91.62
N PHE A 22 -69.05 2.67 -91.34
CA PHE A 22 -70.11 2.58 -92.35
C PHE A 22 -70.81 3.94 -92.55
N PRO A 23 -70.41 4.74 -93.55
CA PRO A 23 -71.00 6.07 -93.77
C PRO A 23 -72.43 6.02 -94.33
N LYS A 24 -72.83 4.90 -94.94
CA LYS A 24 -74.18 4.70 -95.50
C LYS A 24 -75.15 4.15 -94.45
N THR A 25 -76.28 4.84 -94.28
CA THR A 25 -77.27 4.53 -93.24
C THR A 25 -77.90 3.13 -93.34
N ARG A 26 -78.17 2.61 -94.54
CA ARG A 26 -78.77 1.27 -94.71
C ARG A 26 -77.80 0.14 -94.34
N GLU A 27 -76.54 0.27 -94.76
CA GLU A 27 -75.49 -0.71 -94.47
C GLU A 27 -75.20 -0.75 -92.96
N LEU A 28 -75.13 0.43 -92.32
CA LEU A 28 -75.02 0.55 -90.88
C LEU A 28 -76.17 -0.15 -90.14
N TYR A 29 -77.42 0.02 -90.59
CA TYR A 29 -78.56 -0.68 -89.97
C TYR A 29 -78.46 -2.20 -90.11
N ARG A 30 -77.92 -2.73 -91.22
CA ARG A 30 -77.75 -4.18 -91.43
C ARG A 30 -76.67 -4.75 -90.51
N GLU A 31 -75.54 -4.08 -90.38
CA GLU A 31 -74.45 -4.49 -89.48
C GLU A 31 -74.87 -4.42 -88.01
N VAL A 32 -75.65 -3.41 -87.62
CA VAL A 32 -76.20 -3.33 -86.26
C VAL A 32 -77.23 -4.44 -86.02
N CYS A 33 -78.06 -4.81 -87.00
CA CYS A 33 -78.92 -5.99 -86.90
C CYS A 33 -78.11 -7.28 -86.68
N ALA A 34 -77.04 -7.46 -87.46
CA ALA A 34 -76.16 -8.61 -87.35
C ALA A 34 -75.43 -8.66 -86.00
N LEU A 35 -74.91 -7.52 -85.53
CA LEU A 35 -74.25 -7.41 -84.23
C LEU A 35 -75.20 -7.78 -83.09
N MET A 36 -76.39 -7.19 -83.06
CA MET A 36 -77.39 -7.47 -82.03
C MET A 36 -77.78 -8.95 -82.02
N PHE A 37 -78.05 -9.53 -83.18
CA PHE A 37 -78.55 -10.90 -83.29
C PHE A 37 -77.46 -11.95 -83.04
N PHE A 38 -76.30 -11.84 -83.68
CA PHE A 38 -75.25 -12.88 -83.63
C PHE A 38 -74.30 -12.76 -82.45
N ARG A 39 -73.95 -11.53 -82.01
CA ARG A 39 -72.96 -11.33 -80.96
C ARG A 39 -73.60 -11.23 -79.57
N PHE A 40 -74.74 -10.55 -79.49
CA PHE A 40 -75.43 -10.28 -78.22
C PHE A 40 -76.70 -11.11 -78.01
N GLY A 41 -77.16 -11.86 -79.02
CA GLY A 41 -78.38 -12.69 -78.90
C GLY A 41 -79.68 -11.91 -78.72
N ILE A 42 -79.69 -10.60 -79.02
CA ILE A 42 -80.86 -9.73 -78.88
C ILE A 42 -81.60 -9.67 -80.20
N THR A 43 -82.92 -9.91 -80.20
CA THR A 43 -83.74 -9.79 -81.41
C THR A 43 -83.84 -8.32 -81.86
N PRO A 44 -83.32 -7.95 -83.04
CA PRO A 44 -83.39 -6.57 -83.50
C PRO A 44 -84.85 -6.17 -83.79
N THR A 45 -85.28 -5.03 -83.27
CA THR A 45 -86.59 -4.42 -83.54
C THR A 45 -86.40 -3.04 -84.16
N ALA A 46 -87.32 -2.62 -85.04
CA ALA A 46 -87.20 -1.35 -85.77
C ALA A 46 -87.02 -0.14 -84.84
N ASN A 47 -87.76 -0.10 -83.72
CA ASN A 47 -87.67 0.96 -82.73
C ASN A 47 -86.31 0.97 -82.01
N ARG A 48 -85.79 -0.21 -81.64
CA ARG A 48 -84.50 -0.32 -80.93
C ARG A 48 -83.32 0.03 -81.82
N LEU A 49 -83.34 -0.40 -83.08
CA LEU A 49 -82.34 -0.01 -84.08
C LEU A 49 -82.32 1.51 -84.27
N TYR A 50 -83.50 2.13 -84.39
CA TYR A 50 -83.62 3.57 -84.52
C TYR A 50 -83.03 4.31 -83.31
N GLN A 51 -83.33 3.86 -82.09
CA GLN A 51 -82.83 4.46 -80.84
C GLN A 51 -81.30 4.41 -80.69
N LEU A 52 -80.66 3.36 -81.22
CA LEU A 52 -79.22 3.14 -81.12
C LEU A 52 -78.42 3.85 -82.23
N VAL A 53 -78.94 3.89 -83.45
CA VAL A 53 -78.25 4.48 -84.62
C VAL A 53 -78.57 5.97 -84.81
N ARG A 54 -79.80 6.40 -84.48
CA ARG A 54 -80.31 7.79 -84.57
C ARG A 54 -79.96 8.53 -85.88
N LYS A 55 -79.92 7.84 -87.03
CA LYS A 55 -79.66 8.42 -88.35
C LYS A 55 -80.68 7.94 -89.38
N GLY A 56 -81.21 8.84 -90.23
CA GLY A 56 -82.12 8.51 -91.32
C GLY A 56 -83.61 8.62 -90.99
N SER A 57 -84.45 8.27 -91.96
CA SER A 57 -85.92 8.28 -91.85
C SER A 57 -86.44 7.08 -91.04
N MET A 58 -87.58 7.26 -90.36
CA MET A 58 -88.23 6.23 -89.53
C MET A 58 -88.60 4.96 -90.32
N SER A 59 -88.77 5.03 -91.64
CA SER A 59 -89.09 3.87 -92.48
C SER A 59 -87.88 2.98 -92.83
N THR A 60 -86.64 3.47 -92.67
CA THR A 60 -85.41 2.75 -93.06
C THR A 60 -85.07 1.55 -92.17
N PRO A 61 -85.17 1.62 -90.83
CA PRO A 61 -84.91 0.46 -89.95
C PRO A 61 -85.84 -0.71 -90.23
N THR A 62 -87.12 -0.46 -90.52
CA THR A 62 -88.12 -1.52 -90.78
C THR A 62 -87.84 -2.26 -92.09
N ALA A 63 -87.46 -1.55 -93.15
CA ALA A 63 -87.12 -2.16 -94.44
C ALA A 63 -85.85 -3.02 -94.35
N VAL A 64 -84.79 -2.51 -93.73
CA VAL A 64 -83.52 -3.24 -93.55
C VAL A 64 -83.70 -4.45 -92.64
N LEU A 65 -84.53 -4.34 -91.59
CA LEU A 65 -84.86 -5.47 -90.73
C LEU A 65 -85.60 -6.58 -91.48
N GLY A 66 -86.55 -6.22 -92.35
CA GLY A 66 -87.26 -7.17 -93.21
C GLY A 66 -86.33 -7.90 -94.18
N GLU A 67 -85.43 -7.16 -94.84
CA GLU A 67 -84.40 -7.70 -95.73
C GLU A 67 -83.44 -8.63 -94.97
N PHE A 68 -82.96 -8.22 -93.79
CA PHE A 68 -82.08 -9.03 -92.93
C PHE A 68 -82.71 -10.37 -92.54
N TRP A 69 -83.97 -10.37 -92.09
CA TRP A 69 -84.65 -11.61 -91.74
C TRP A 69 -84.96 -12.49 -92.96
N ALA A 70 -85.17 -11.90 -94.15
CA ALA A 70 -85.33 -12.67 -95.37
C ALA A 70 -84.00 -13.35 -95.77
N GLU A 71 -82.89 -12.62 -95.76
CA GLU A 71 -81.56 -13.15 -96.05
C GLU A 71 -81.10 -14.21 -95.03
N LEU A 72 -81.39 -13.99 -93.74
CA LEU A 72 -81.02 -14.92 -92.69
C LEU A 72 -81.76 -16.25 -92.83
N ARG A 73 -83.07 -16.20 -93.12
CA ARG A 73 -83.88 -17.41 -93.36
C ARG A 73 -83.45 -18.16 -94.62
N GLU A 74 -82.97 -17.46 -95.64
CA GLU A 74 -82.44 -18.08 -96.85
C GLU A 74 -81.11 -18.77 -96.57
N LYS A 75 -80.19 -18.11 -95.85
CA LYS A 75 -78.86 -18.65 -95.52
C LYS A 75 -78.88 -19.74 -94.45
N SER A 76 -79.87 -19.76 -93.57
CA SER A 76 -80.01 -20.78 -92.52
C SER A 76 -80.69 -22.06 -93.01
N ARG A 77 -81.21 -22.10 -94.25
CA ARG A 77 -81.74 -23.32 -94.84
C ARG A 77 -80.59 -24.21 -95.31
N VAL A 78 -80.20 -25.16 -94.47
CA VAL A 78 -79.42 -26.32 -94.93
C VAL A 78 -80.38 -27.24 -95.68
N ARG A 79 -80.56 -26.97 -96.99
CA ARG A 79 -81.15 -27.93 -97.93
C ARG A 79 -80.02 -28.59 -98.69
N ILE A 80 -79.88 -29.90 -98.55
CA ILE A 80 -79.06 -30.73 -99.45
C ILE A 80 -79.80 -30.82 -100.80
N GLU A 81 -79.86 -29.75 -101.59
CA GLU A 81 -80.50 -29.85 -102.92
C GLU A 81 -79.57 -30.62 -103.87
N HIS A 82 -79.89 -31.90 -104.07
CA HIS A 82 -79.37 -32.72 -105.16
C HIS A 82 -80.57 -33.09 -106.05
N PRO A 83 -80.57 -32.78 -107.36
CA PRO A 83 -81.76 -32.80 -108.22
C PRO A 83 -82.49 -34.16 -108.32
N ASP A 84 -81.82 -35.27 -107.99
CA ASP A 84 -82.37 -36.64 -108.09
C ASP A 84 -82.62 -37.34 -106.74
N LEU A 85 -82.55 -36.63 -105.60
CA LEU A 85 -82.72 -37.26 -104.27
C LEU A 85 -84.16 -37.08 -103.74
N PRO A 86 -84.88 -38.18 -103.40
CA PRO A 86 -86.20 -38.10 -102.76
C PRO A 86 -86.16 -37.30 -101.44
N ALA A 87 -87.15 -36.43 -101.24
CA ALA A 87 -87.24 -35.54 -100.08
C ALA A 87 -87.17 -36.28 -98.74
N ASP A 88 -87.71 -37.50 -98.67
CA ASP A 88 -87.68 -38.34 -97.47
C ASP A 88 -86.25 -38.77 -97.08
N LEU A 89 -85.40 -39.10 -98.05
CA LEU A 89 -84.00 -39.48 -97.79
C LEU A 89 -83.16 -38.27 -97.38
N GLN A 90 -83.46 -37.10 -97.93
CA GLN A 90 -82.82 -35.84 -97.57
C GLN A 90 -83.12 -35.45 -96.11
N ALA A 91 -84.38 -35.63 -95.68
CA ALA A 91 -84.80 -35.38 -94.30
C ALA A 91 -84.08 -36.33 -93.32
N VAL A 92 -84.06 -37.63 -93.61
CA VAL A 92 -83.37 -38.63 -92.78
C VAL A 92 -81.87 -38.39 -92.69
N ALA A 93 -81.22 -38.01 -93.80
CA ALA A 93 -79.79 -37.68 -93.80
C ALA A 93 -79.48 -36.41 -92.98
N GLY A 94 -80.34 -35.39 -93.08
CA GLY A 94 -80.22 -34.16 -92.27
C GLY A 94 -80.39 -34.42 -90.77
N GLU A 95 -81.36 -35.26 -90.39
CA GLU A 95 -81.58 -35.67 -89.00
C GLU A 95 -80.38 -36.44 -88.43
N LEU A 96 -79.80 -37.36 -89.21
CA LEU A 96 -78.62 -38.13 -88.78
C LEU A 96 -77.39 -37.24 -88.59
N ILE A 97 -77.14 -36.29 -89.51
CA ILE A 97 -76.03 -35.34 -89.38
C ILE A 97 -76.24 -34.41 -88.17
N ALA A 98 -77.47 -33.93 -87.97
CA ALA A 98 -77.80 -33.09 -86.81
C ALA A 98 -77.61 -33.86 -85.48
N ALA A 99 -78.03 -35.14 -85.43
CA ALA A 99 -77.83 -35.99 -84.27
C ALA A 99 -76.35 -36.28 -84.00
N LEU A 100 -75.57 -36.57 -85.05
CA LEU A 100 -74.13 -36.80 -84.94
C LEU A 100 -73.40 -35.55 -84.47
N TRP A 101 -73.74 -34.38 -85.02
CA TRP A 101 -73.17 -33.11 -84.61
C TRP A 101 -73.50 -32.77 -83.16
N SER A 102 -74.76 -32.95 -82.75
CA SER A 102 -75.21 -32.74 -81.37
C SER A 102 -74.45 -33.63 -80.39
N ARG A 103 -74.31 -34.92 -80.73
CA ARG A 103 -73.57 -35.87 -79.89
C ARG A 103 -72.08 -35.56 -79.81
N SER A 104 -71.43 -35.28 -80.94
CA SER A 104 -70.02 -34.88 -80.98
C SER A 104 -69.76 -33.59 -80.18
N SER A 105 -70.66 -32.61 -80.30
CA SER A 105 -70.57 -31.35 -79.54
C SER A 105 -70.77 -31.57 -78.04
N ALA A 106 -71.67 -32.46 -77.65
CA ALA A 106 -71.88 -32.84 -76.25
C ALA A 106 -70.67 -33.59 -75.67
N ASP A 107 -70.11 -34.55 -76.41
CA ASP A 107 -68.93 -35.31 -76.00
C ASP A 107 -67.69 -34.38 -75.87
N ALA A 108 -67.51 -33.44 -76.81
CA ALA A 108 -66.45 -32.44 -76.75
C ALA A 108 -66.61 -31.48 -75.56
N ALA A 109 -67.85 -31.05 -75.27
CA ALA A 109 -68.13 -30.21 -74.10
C ALA A 109 -67.83 -30.97 -72.79
N ALA A 110 -68.24 -32.22 -72.69
CA ALA A 110 -67.96 -33.07 -71.52
C ALA A 110 -66.45 -33.29 -71.32
N ALA A 111 -65.70 -33.56 -72.39
CA ALA A 111 -64.25 -33.69 -72.33
C ALA A 111 -63.56 -32.38 -71.90
N LEU A 112 -64.04 -31.24 -72.38
CA LEU A 112 -63.51 -29.93 -71.98
C LEU A 112 -63.79 -29.64 -70.49
N ASP A 113 -64.98 -29.98 -70.00
CA ASP A 113 -65.32 -29.79 -68.59
C ASP A 113 -64.53 -30.74 -67.67
N ALA A 114 -64.26 -31.96 -68.12
CA ALA A 114 -63.36 -32.88 -67.42
C ALA A 114 -61.93 -32.32 -67.31
N LEU A 115 -61.36 -31.85 -68.43
CA LEU A 115 -60.03 -31.22 -68.44
C LEU A 115 -59.97 -29.97 -67.55
N ARG A 116 -61.04 -29.15 -67.54
CA ARG A 116 -61.13 -27.98 -66.65
C ARG A 116 -61.14 -28.39 -65.18
N ALA A 117 -61.87 -29.44 -64.83
CA ALA A 117 -61.91 -29.96 -63.47
C ALA A 117 -60.55 -30.51 -63.02
N GLU A 118 -59.86 -31.26 -63.89
CA GLU A 118 -58.51 -31.76 -63.62
C GLU A 118 -57.50 -30.62 -63.41
N VAL A 119 -57.49 -29.63 -64.29
CA VAL A 119 -56.59 -28.46 -64.17
C VAL A 119 -56.88 -27.64 -62.91
N GLU A 120 -58.15 -27.46 -62.54
CA GLU A 120 -58.48 -26.75 -61.31
C GLU A 120 -58.09 -27.57 -60.06
N ALA A 121 -58.23 -28.89 -60.10
CA ALA A 121 -57.77 -29.78 -59.03
C ALA A 121 -56.24 -29.71 -58.86
N GLU A 122 -55.47 -29.79 -59.95
CA GLU A 122 -54.01 -29.63 -59.92
C GLU A 122 -53.60 -28.23 -59.43
N ARG A 123 -54.31 -27.18 -59.87
CA ARG A 123 -54.07 -25.81 -59.41
C ARG A 123 -54.32 -25.66 -57.91
N ILE A 124 -55.37 -26.26 -57.37
CA ILE A 124 -55.67 -26.25 -55.93
C ILE A 124 -54.57 -27.01 -55.17
N ALA A 125 -54.17 -28.19 -55.66
CA ALA A 125 -53.11 -28.98 -55.04
C ALA A 125 -51.77 -28.23 -55.02
N ALA A 126 -51.36 -27.65 -56.15
CA ALA A 126 -50.12 -26.87 -56.23
C ALA A 126 -50.14 -25.63 -55.32
N LYS A 127 -51.29 -24.94 -55.22
CA LYS A 127 -51.44 -23.81 -54.27
C LYS A 127 -51.33 -24.25 -52.82
N ALA A 128 -51.91 -25.39 -52.47
CA ALA A 128 -51.83 -25.94 -51.11
C ALA A 128 -50.38 -26.33 -50.77
N GLU A 129 -49.66 -26.92 -51.72
CA GLU A 129 -48.24 -27.28 -51.56
C GLU A 129 -47.36 -26.04 -51.39
N VAL A 130 -47.54 -25.02 -52.23
CA VAL A 130 -46.83 -23.72 -52.10
C VAL A 130 -47.13 -23.06 -50.75
N ALA A 131 -48.39 -23.06 -50.31
CA ALA A 131 -48.75 -22.53 -49.00
C ALA A 131 -48.08 -23.32 -47.86
N GLY A 132 -48.01 -24.65 -47.97
CA GLY A 132 -47.29 -25.50 -47.02
C GLY A 132 -45.80 -25.16 -46.95
N LEU A 133 -45.14 -25.06 -48.10
CA LEU A 133 -43.73 -24.69 -48.20
C LEU A 133 -43.45 -23.28 -47.66
N GLN A 134 -44.35 -22.32 -47.86
CA GLN A 134 -44.22 -20.97 -47.29
C GLN A 134 -44.29 -20.97 -45.76
N VAL A 135 -45.19 -21.79 -45.19
CA VAL A 135 -45.27 -21.96 -43.73
C VAL A 135 -44.00 -22.61 -43.19
N GLU A 136 -43.50 -23.66 -43.83
CA GLU A 136 -42.24 -24.30 -43.42
C GLU A 136 -41.05 -23.35 -43.55
N LEU A 137 -40.97 -22.59 -44.64
CA LEU A 137 -39.93 -21.58 -44.84
C LEU A 137 -39.95 -20.54 -43.71
N SER A 138 -41.11 -19.92 -43.44
CA SER A 138 -41.22 -18.95 -42.34
C SER A 138 -40.85 -19.53 -40.97
N ARG A 139 -41.18 -20.81 -40.72
CA ARG A 139 -40.79 -21.51 -39.48
C ARG A 139 -39.28 -21.73 -39.40
N THR A 140 -38.64 -22.07 -40.51
CA THR A 140 -37.19 -22.29 -40.55
C THR A 140 -36.41 -20.98 -40.47
N GLU A 141 -36.87 -19.91 -41.12
CA GLU A 141 -36.31 -18.57 -41.03
C GLU A 141 -36.38 -18.05 -39.58
N THR A 142 -37.54 -18.12 -38.94
CA THR A 142 -37.68 -17.70 -37.53
C THR A 142 -36.80 -18.54 -36.58
N ALA A 143 -36.66 -19.84 -36.81
CA ALA A 143 -35.75 -20.68 -36.03
C ALA A 143 -34.26 -20.30 -36.26
N LEU A 144 -33.90 -19.93 -37.49
CA LEU A 144 -32.55 -19.47 -37.83
C LEU A 144 -32.24 -18.12 -37.17
N GLU A 145 -33.17 -17.17 -37.22
CA GLU A 145 -33.05 -15.88 -36.55
C GLU A 145 -32.87 -16.04 -35.04
N GLN A 146 -33.68 -16.89 -34.40
CA GLN A 146 -33.56 -17.19 -32.96
C GLN A 146 -32.20 -17.79 -32.61
N ARG A 147 -31.70 -18.76 -33.40
CA ARG A 147 -30.38 -19.36 -33.18
C ARG A 147 -29.26 -18.35 -33.38
N THR A 148 -29.37 -17.50 -34.40
CA THR A 148 -28.38 -16.46 -34.68
C THR A 148 -28.34 -15.44 -33.54
N ALA A 149 -29.49 -15.00 -33.05
CA ALA A 149 -29.59 -14.12 -31.88
C ALA A 149 -28.99 -14.77 -30.63
N ALA A 150 -29.27 -16.06 -30.37
CA ALA A 150 -28.70 -16.78 -29.24
C ALA A 150 -27.18 -16.92 -29.34
N LEU A 151 -26.66 -17.17 -30.55
CA LEU A 151 -25.23 -17.27 -30.81
C LEU A 151 -24.51 -15.94 -30.60
N LEU A 152 -25.08 -14.83 -31.10
CA LEU A 152 -24.54 -13.49 -30.86
C LEU A 152 -24.56 -13.13 -29.36
N ALA A 153 -25.65 -13.44 -28.66
CA ALA A 153 -25.74 -13.23 -27.21
C ALA A 153 -24.71 -14.06 -26.43
N ALA A 154 -24.49 -15.31 -26.84
CA ALA A 154 -23.45 -16.16 -26.26
C ALA A 154 -22.04 -15.62 -26.53
N GLN A 155 -21.77 -15.12 -27.74
CA GLN A 155 -20.48 -14.50 -28.08
C GLN A 155 -20.19 -13.26 -27.24
N VAL A 156 -21.18 -12.37 -27.07
CA VAL A 156 -21.04 -11.20 -26.18
C VAL A 156 -20.76 -11.64 -24.73
N ARG A 157 -21.49 -12.66 -24.24
CA ARG A 157 -21.26 -13.18 -22.89
C ARG A 157 -19.86 -13.78 -22.72
N ILE A 158 -19.35 -14.49 -23.73
CA ILE A 158 -17.99 -15.04 -23.73
C ILE A 158 -16.98 -13.89 -23.64
N GLN A 159 -17.10 -12.86 -24.49
CA GLN A 159 -16.18 -11.71 -24.46
C GLN A 159 -16.18 -10.99 -23.10
N VAL A 160 -17.34 -10.80 -22.49
CA VAL A 160 -17.44 -10.19 -21.14
C VAL A 160 -16.75 -11.07 -20.09
N LEU A 161 -16.95 -12.38 -20.15
CA LEU A 161 -16.30 -13.33 -19.22
C LEU A 161 -14.78 -13.39 -19.43
N GLU A 162 -14.31 -13.30 -20.67
CA GLU A 162 -12.88 -13.24 -21.00
C GLU A 162 -12.23 -11.97 -20.45
N GLN A 163 -12.90 -10.82 -20.59
CA GLN A 163 -12.43 -9.55 -20.03
C GLN A 163 -12.38 -9.60 -18.49
N ALA A 164 -13.42 -10.12 -17.85
CA ALA A 164 -13.44 -10.30 -16.39
C ALA A 164 -12.32 -11.23 -15.92
N ARG A 165 -12.12 -12.35 -16.62
CA ARG A 165 -11.04 -13.29 -16.32
C ARG A 165 -9.66 -12.66 -16.49
N ALA A 166 -9.45 -11.87 -17.54
CA ALA A 166 -8.18 -11.16 -17.74
C ALA A 166 -7.90 -10.15 -16.62
N ALA A 167 -8.94 -9.43 -16.15
CA ALA A 167 -8.83 -8.52 -15.01
C ALA A 167 -8.49 -9.27 -13.70
N ASP A 168 -9.16 -10.39 -13.44
CA ASP A 168 -8.89 -11.24 -12.28
C ASP A 168 -7.47 -11.82 -12.32
N GLU A 169 -7.01 -12.28 -13.49
CA GLU A 169 -5.64 -12.78 -13.67
C GLU A 169 -4.59 -11.69 -13.44
N ALA A 170 -4.85 -10.46 -13.92
CA ALA A 170 -3.98 -9.32 -13.64
C ALA A 170 -3.94 -8.97 -12.15
N SER A 171 -5.09 -8.97 -11.47
CA SER A 171 -5.19 -8.73 -10.02
C SER A 171 -4.44 -9.82 -9.23
N ARG A 172 -4.61 -11.10 -9.59
CA ARG A 172 -3.90 -12.22 -8.97
C ARG A 172 -2.38 -12.08 -9.12
N ARG A 173 -1.90 -11.72 -10.31
CA ARG A 173 -0.46 -11.49 -10.54
C ARG A 173 0.08 -10.34 -9.72
N ALA A 174 -0.67 -9.24 -9.61
CA ALA A 174 -0.28 -8.10 -8.78
C ALA A 174 -0.19 -8.49 -7.30
N LEU A 175 -1.23 -9.18 -6.78
CA LEU A 175 -1.24 -9.67 -5.40
C LEU A 175 -0.10 -10.66 -5.14
N GLN A 176 0.20 -11.55 -6.09
CA GLN A 176 1.31 -12.49 -5.96
C GLN A 176 2.66 -11.75 -5.91
N ALA A 177 2.87 -10.75 -6.76
CA ALA A 177 4.08 -9.92 -6.72
C ALA A 177 4.20 -9.14 -5.40
N ASP A 178 3.09 -8.63 -4.86
CA ASP A 178 3.07 -7.97 -3.55
C ASP A 178 3.41 -8.93 -2.41
N VAL A 179 2.90 -10.17 -2.45
CA VAL A 179 3.24 -11.22 -1.47
C VAL A 179 4.74 -11.54 -1.56
N GLU A 180 5.27 -11.75 -2.76
CA GLU A 180 6.70 -12.02 -2.97
C GLU A 180 7.57 -10.88 -2.43
N ARG A 181 7.22 -9.62 -2.73
CA ARG A 181 7.91 -8.44 -2.18
C ARG A 181 7.84 -8.42 -0.64
N LEU A 182 6.66 -8.55 -0.06
CA LEU A 182 6.49 -8.52 1.40
C LEU A 182 7.21 -9.67 2.10
N THR A 183 7.33 -10.84 1.46
CA THR A 183 8.12 -11.95 2.00
C THR A 183 9.62 -11.65 1.97
N ALA A 184 10.11 -11.01 0.91
CA ALA A 184 11.51 -10.57 0.84
C ALA A 184 11.80 -9.48 1.88
N ASP A 185 10.93 -8.47 1.98
CA ASP A 185 11.07 -7.38 2.95
C ASP A 185 11.09 -7.92 4.40
N ASN A 186 10.23 -8.90 4.73
CA ASN A 186 10.25 -9.55 6.04
C ASN A 186 11.55 -10.34 6.27
N ALA A 187 12.04 -11.07 5.27
CA ALA A 187 13.29 -11.81 5.40
C ALA A 187 14.50 -10.87 5.63
N ASP A 188 14.52 -9.74 4.92
CA ASP A 188 15.54 -8.70 5.10
C ASP A 188 15.45 -8.05 6.48
N ALA A 189 14.23 -7.75 6.96
CA ALA A 189 14.00 -7.22 8.30
C ALA A 189 14.42 -8.19 9.41
N ASP A 190 14.11 -9.48 9.26
CA ASP A 190 14.53 -10.53 10.18
C ASP A 190 16.06 -10.67 10.20
N HIS A 191 16.70 -10.57 9.03
CA HIS A 191 18.16 -10.59 8.94
C HIS A 191 18.79 -9.38 9.63
N ALA A 192 18.28 -8.17 9.38
CA ALA A 192 18.74 -6.94 10.01
C ALA A 192 18.56 -6.98 11.54
N LEU A 193 17.44 -7.53 12.02
CA LEU A 193 17.17 -7.69 13.44
C LEU A 193 18.09 -8.73 14.08
N ALA A 194 18.38 -9.84 13.40
CA ALA A 194 19.34 -10.83 13.87
C ALA A 194 20.77 -10.25 13.95
N GLN A 195 21.18 -9.49 12.94
CA GLN A 195 22.47 -8.78 12.95
C GLN A 195 22.55 -7.77 14.10
N ALA A 196 21.54 -6.91 14.27
CA ALA A 196 21.50 -5.95 15.36
C ALA A 196 21.58 -6.62 16.73
N ARG A 197 20.86 -7.73 16.94
CA ARG A 197 20.95 -8.53 18.18
C ARG A 197 22.36 -9.09 18.41
N ALA A 198 23.02 -9.59 17.37
CA ALA A 198 24.38 -10.09 17.47
C ALA A 198 25.36 -8.97 17.83
N ASP A 199 25.24 -7.80 17.17
CA ASP A 199 26.08 -6.63 17.44
C ASP A 199 25.88 -6.09 18.86
N PHE A 200 24.63 -5.99 19.33
CA PHE A 200 24.33 -5.60 20.71
C PHE A 200 24.91 -6.58 21.72
N THR A 201 24.82 -7.89 21.45
CA THR A 201 25.41 -8.91 22.33
C THR A 201 26.93 -8.75 22.39
N ALA A 202 27.59 -8.57 21.25
CA ALA A 202 29.03 -8.34 21.19
C ALA A 202 29.44 -7.05 21.92
N GLN A 203 28.65 -5.98 21.82
CA GLN A 203 28.89 -4.74 22.57
C GLN A 203 28.71 -4.94 24.08
N LEU A 204 27.70 -5.69 24.52
CA LEU A 204 27.49 -6.01 25.93
C LEU A 204 28.64 -6.84 26.50
N ASP A 205 29.15 -7.82 25.76
CA ASP A 205 30.27 -8.63 26.20
C ASP A 205 31.56 -7.80 26.30
N ARG A 206 31.83 -6.90 25.33
CA ARG A 206 32.93 -5.93 25.44
C ARG A 206 32.81 -5.04 26.68
N LEU A 207 31.62 -4.52 26.96
CA LEU A 207 31.38 -3.68 28.15
C LEU A 207 31.57 -4.47 29.45
N ARG A 208 31.15 -5.74 29.48
CA ARG A 208 31.39 -6.64 30.62
C ARG A 208 32.88 -6.90 30.82
N ASP A 209 33.62 -7.16 29.75
CA ASP A 209 35.07 -7.35 29.82
C ASP A 209 35.79 -6.08 30.28
N ASP A 210 35.38 -4.91 29.79
CA ASP A 210 35.92 -3.61 30.19
C ASP A 210 35.65 -3.33 31.68
N ALA A 211 34.43 -3.58 32.13
CA ALA A 211 34.03 -3.47 33.53
C ALA A 211 34.84 -4.44 34.42
N GLY A 212 34.98 -5.69 34.00
CA GLY A 212 35.81 -6.69 34.69
C GLY A 212 37.27 -6.23 34.85
N ARG A 213 37.88 -5.71 33.78
CA ARG A 213 39.25 -5.16 33.84
C ARG A 213 39.34 -3.92 34.73
N ALA A 214 38.31 -3.07 34.76
CA ALA A 214 38.26 -1.92 35.65
C ALA A 214 38.16 -2.36 37.13
N GLU A 215 37.31 -3.32 37.44
CA GLU A 215 37.21 -3.92 38.78
C GLU A 215 38.53 -4.55 39.22
N GLU A 216 39.23 -5.27 38.35
CA GLU A 216 40.54 -5.85 38.65
C GLU A 216 41.58 -4.77 38.97
N ARG A 217 41.61 -3.68 38.18
CA ARG A 217 42.47 -2.53 38.44
C ARG A 217 42.16 -1.86 39.77
N LEU A 218 40.88 -1.68 40.08
CA LEU A 218 40.41 -1.13 41.37
C LEU A 218 40.84 -2.02 42.53
N ARG A 219 40.57 -3.33 42.46
CA ARG A 219 41.02 -4.31 43.46
C ARG A 219 42.54 -4.29 43.63
N ALA A 220 43.31 -4.13 42.54
CA ALA A 220 44.77 -4.02 42.61
C ALA A 220 45.24 -2.69 43.23
N SER A 221 44.56 -1.57 42.98
CA SER A 221 44.83 -0.30 43.69
C SER A 221 44.46 -0.35 45.16
N GLU A 222 43.31 -0.95 45.51
CA GLU A 222 42.88 -1.14 46.90
C GLU A 222 43.89 -1.98 47.67
N LYS A 223 44.34 -3.10 47.10
CA LYS A 223 45.39 -3.93 47.72
C LYS A 223 46.69 -3.16 47.95
N ARG A 224 47.12 -2.33 46.98
CA ARG A 224 48.31 -1.49 47.12
C ARG A 224 48.12 -0.44 48.23
N ALA A 225 46.99 0.25 48.24
CA ALA A 225 46.68 1.24 49.26
C ALA A 225 46.63 0.63 50.67
N LEU A 226 46.04 -0.56 50.83
CA LEU A 226 46.04 -1.27 52.12
C LEU A 226 47.47 -1.64 52.57
N GLN A 227 48.32 -2.11 51.65
CA GLN A 227 49.73 -2.39 51.96
C GLN A 227 50.52 -1.13 52.33
N GLU A 228 50.24 0.01 51.68
CA GLU A 228 50.84 1.30 52.02
C GLU A 228 50.39 1.77 53.41
N ILE A 229 49.09 1.68 53.73
CA ILE A 229 48.55 1.96 55.06
C ILE A 229 49.22 1.07 56.12
N ASP A 230 49.39 -0.23 55.86
CA ASP A 230 50.05 -1.13 56.80
C ASP A 230 51.55 -0.79 56.98
N ARG A 231 52.26 -0.41 55.91
CA ARG A 231 53.64 0.08 55.99
C ARG A 231 53.72 1.37 56.82
N GLU A 232 52.82 2.31 56.59
CA GLU A 232 52.74 3.56 57.35
C GLU A 232 52.42 3.31 58.82
N ARG A 233 51.49 2.40 59.13
CA ARG A 233 51.18 1.99 60.51
C ARG A 233 52.38 1.36 61.21
N LEU A 234 53.13 0.49 60.51
CA LEU A 234 54.36 -0.09 61.05
C LEU A 234 55.46 0.97 61.24
N ALA A 235 55.62 1.90 60.30
CA ALA A 235 56.56 3.01 60.42
C ALA A 235 56.19 3.95 61.58
N ALA A 236 54.92 4.32 61.72
CA ALA A 236 54.39 5.10 62.82
C ALA A 236 54.60 4.39 64.17
N SER A 237 54.35 3.08 64.25
CA SER A 237 54.63 2.29 65.46
C SER A 237 56.12 2.27 65.81
N ARG A 238 57.01 2.15 64.81
CA ARG A 238 58.47 2.22 65.02
C ARG A 238 58.93 3.60 65.49
N LEU A 239 58.39 4.66 64.87
CA LEU A 239 58.66 6.04 65.26
C LEU A 239 58.16 6.31 66.68
N GLN A 240 56.96 5.83 67.03
CA GLN A 240 56.44 5.94 68.40
C GLN A 240 57.37 5.27 69.41
N LYS A 241 57.80 4.03 69.14
CA LYS A 241 58.77 3.32 70.02
C LYS A 241 60.11 4.06 70.11
N ALA A 242 60.59 4.67 69.02
CA ALA A 242 61.80 5.48 69.03
C ALA A 242 61.63 6.75 69.86
N LEU A 243 60.48 7.43 69.73
CA LEU A 243 60.11 8.59 70.54
C LEU A 243 60.06 8.22 72.02
N ASP A 244 59.35 7.15 72.38
CA ASP A 244 59.26 6.64 73.75
C ASP A 244 60.65 6.28 74.30
N ALA A 245 61.52 5.66 73.49
CA ALA A 245 62.89 5.37 73.90
C ALA A 245 63.76 6.63 74.08
N THR A 246 63.58 7.66 73.23
CA THR A 246 64.27 8.95 73.41
C THR A 246 63.75 9.70 74.62
N ALA A 247 62.44 9.65 74.89
CA ALA A 247 61.83 10.21 76.09
C ALA A 247 62.35 9.51 77.35
N ALA A 248 62.40 8.17 77.36
CA ALA A 248 62.98 7.40 78.46
C ALA A 248 64.48 7.71 78.67
N ARG A 249 65.27 7.89 77.59
CA ARG A 249 66.68 8.30 77.70
C ARG A 249 66.83 9.75 78.19
N ALA A 250 65.91 10.64 77.84
CA ALA A 250 65.88 12.01 78.34
C ALA A 250 65.55 11.99 79.84
N GLU A 251 64.53 11.25 80.25
CA GLU A 251 64.17 11.07 81.67
C GLU A 251 65.31 10.42 82.48
N GLN A 252 66.03 9.44 81.92
CA GLN A 252 67.24 8.88 82.54
C GLN A 252 68.36 9.91 82.68
N ARG A 253 68.55 10.78 81.67
CA ARG A 253 69.52 11.89 81.77
C ARG A 253 69.07 12.92 82.79
N ASP A 254 67.79 13.29 82.83
CA ASP A 254 67.25 14.25 83.79
C ASP A 254 67.34 13.73 85.22
N THR A 255 67.08 12.44 85.45
CA THR A 255 67.29 11.80 86.75
C THR A 255 68.77 11.73 87.12
N GLN A 256 69.67 11.46 86.17
CA GLN A 256 71.12 11.51 86.42
C GLN A 256 71.57 12.95 86.74
N HIS A 257 71.14 13.94 85.96
CA HIS A 257 71.41 15.36 86.23
C HIS A 257 70.85 15.78 87.58
N SER A 258 69.66 15.31 87.98
CA SER A 258 69.09 15.57 89.29
C SER A 258 69.93 14.95 90.42
N LYS A 259 70.45 13.73 90.23
CA LYS A 259 71.38 13.10 91.18
C LYS A 259 72.71 13.84 91.25
N ASP A 260 73.29 14.21 90.10
CA ASP A 260 74.55 14.96 90.03
C ASP A 260 74.38 16.35 90.68
N LEU A 261 73.25 17.03 90.44
CA LEU A 261 72.88 18.26 91.13
C LEU A 261 72.73 18.04 92.64
N ALA A 262 72.10 16.94 93.08
CA ALA A 262 72.01 16.61 94.50
C ALA A 262 73.39 16.33 95.13
N VAL A 263 74.29 15.66 94.42
CA VAL A 263 75.69 15.46 94.85
C VAL A 263 76.44 16.79 94.92
N LEU A 264 76.31 17.65 93.92
CA LEU A 264 76.91 18.98 93.93
C LEU A 264 76.34 19.85 95.06
N GLN A 265 75.03 19.78 95.33
CA GLN A 265 74.40 20.42 96.47
C GLN A 265 74.93 19.89 97.80
N ALA A 266 75.13 18.57 97.93
CA ALA A 266 75.74 17.97 99.10
C ALA A 266 77.21 18.39 99.27
N GLN A 267 77.99 18.44 98.19
CA GLN A 267 79.37 18.94 98.20
C GLN A 267 79.43 20.43 98.57
N LEU A 268 78.48 21.24 98.10
CA LEU A 268 78.35 22.64 98.48
C LEU A 268 78.00 22.77 99.97
N ALA A 269 77.05 21.98 100.47
CA ALA A 269 76.68 21.94 101.88
C ALA A 269 77.86 21.48 102.76
N ASP A 270 78.62 20.47 102.33
CA ASP A 270 79.84 20.02 103.00
C ASP A 270 80.93 21.09 103.00
N ALA A 271 81.13 21.79 101.88
CA ALA A 271 82.08 22.90 101.79
C ALA A 271 81.65 24.07 102.68
N GLN A 272 80.36 24.40 102.71
CA GLN A 272 79.80 25.40 103.63
C GLN A 272 79.96 24.98 105.08
N HIS A 273 79.74 23.70 105.42
CA HIS A 273 79.99 23.16 106.75
C HIS A 273 81.47 23.24 107.13
N ARG A 274 82.39 22.88 106.22
CA ARG A 274 83.85 23.04 106.44
C ARG A 274 84.24 24.50 106.62
N CYS A 275 83.66 25.42 105.85
CA CYS A 275 83.86 26.85 106.06
C CYS A 275 83.35 27.27 107.43
N GLY A 276 82.17 26.84 107.86
CA GLY A 276 81.65 27.11 109.20
C GLY A 276 82.49 26.51 110.33
N VAL A 277 83.05 25.31 110.14
CA VAL A 277 83.99 24.69 111.09
C VAL A 277 85.31 25.46 111.14
N LEU A 278 85.85 25.88 110.00
CA LEU A 278 87.06 26.70 109.93
C LEU A 278 86.83 28.08 110.55
N GLU A 279 85.67 28.69 110.34
CA GLU A 279 85.25 29.92 111.02
C GLU A 279 85.18 29.69 112.54
N GLY A 280 84.59 28.59 113.00
CA GLY A 280 84.57 28.20 114.41
C GLY A 280 85.96 27.94 115.00
N GLN A 281 86.87 27.34 114.23
CA GLN A 281 88.28 27.16 114.64
C GLN A 281 89.03 28.49 114.70
N LEU A 282 88.73 29.41 113.79
CA LEU A 282 89.34 30.74 113.73
C LEU A 282 88.82 31.62 114.88
N ASP A 283 87.53 31.53 115.21
CA ASP A 283 86.96 32.17 116.39
C ASP A 283 87.46 31.51 117.69
N GLY A 284 87.63 30.19 117.71
CA GLY A 284 88.31 29.47 118.80
C GLY A 284 89.77 29.91 118.98
N ALA A 285 90.51 30.11 117.88
CA ALA A 285 91.89 30.62 117.91
C ALA A 285 91.97 32.10 118.30
N ARG A 286 90.95 32.91 117.95
CA ARG A 286 90.81 34.29 118.42
C ARG A 286 90.49 34.35 119.91
N ALA A 287 89.60 33.49 120.39
CA ALA A 287 89.28 33.37 121.81
C ALA A 287 90.48 32.86 122.64
N ALA A 288 91.23 31.90 122.11
CA ALA A 288 92.48 31.42 122.72
C ALA A 288 93.56 32.52 122.74
N ASN A 289 93.70 33.32 121.67
CA ASN A 289 94.57 34.50 121.69
C ASN A 289 94.13 35.54 122.72
N ALA A 290 92.82 35.78 122.87
CA ALA A 290 92.30 36.68 123.90
C ALA A 290 92.62 36.17 125.32
N ALA A 291 92.55 34.85 125.55
CA ALA A 291 92.95 34.22 126.81
C ALA A 291 94.46 34.32 127.07
N TYR A 292 95.30 34.09 126.06
CA TYR A 292 96.76 34.27 126.16
C TYR A 292 97.18 35.71 126.44
N VAL A 293 96.47 36.70 125.90
CA VAL A 293 96.70 38.12 126.24
C VAL A 293 96.33 38.40 127.70
N GLY A 294 95.25 37.80 128.21
CA GLY A 294 94.86 37.91 129.63
C GLY A 294 95.91 37.32 130.59
N GLU A 295 96.49 36.16 130.26
CA GLU A 295 97.53 35.50 131.07
C GLU A 295 98.87 36.26 131.07
N LEU A 296 99.19 36.98 130.00
CA LEU A 296 100.39 37.83 129.93
C LEU A 296 100.28 39.09 130.80
N ASP A 297 99.07 39.59 131.04
CA ASP A 297 98.84 40.76 131.88
C ASP A 297 98.82 40.41 133.38
N THR A 298 98.39 39.21 133.77
CA THR A 298 98.47 38.72 135.16
C THR A 298 99.90 38.42 135.60
N LEU A 299 100.73 37.85 134.72
CA LEU A 299 102.16 37.56 135.01
C LEU A 299 103.04 38.83 135.07
N ARG A 300 102.57 39.95 134.51
CA ARG A 300 103.22 41.28 134.66
C ARG A 300 102.92 41.93 136.01
N ALA A 301 101.79 41.60 136.66
CA ALA A 301 101.41 42.15 137.96
C ALA A 301 102.11 41.46 139.15
N GLU A 302 102.49 40.18 139.04
CA GLU A 302 103.12 39.41 140.13
C GLU A 302 104.64 39.63 140.28
N ARG A 303 105.31 40.18 139.27
CA ARG A 303 106.78 40.39 139.28
C ARG A 303 107.25 41.71 139.90
N ALA A 304 106.33 42.55 140.40
CA ALA A 304 106.60 43.93 140.83
C ALA A 304 106.88 44.15 142.34
N SER A 305 106.96 43.11 143.20
CA SER A 305 107.01 43.28 144.67
C SER A 305 108.27 42.84 145.43
N ARG A 306 109.36 42.37 144.78
CA ARG A 306 110.67 42.11 145.46
C ARG A 306 111.89 42.34 144.56
N GLY A 307 112.66 43.40 144.85
CA GLY A 307 114.04 43.59 144.37
C GLY A 307 114.32 44.94 143.67
N LEU A 308 114.84 45.91 144.44
CA LEU A 308 115.23 47.26 144.00
C LEU A 308 116.72 47.34 143.63
N ALA A 309 117.05 47.77 142.40
CA ALA A 309 118.36 48.30 142.01
C ALA A 309 118.26 49.31 140.84
N ARG A 310 117.99 50.58 141.18
CA ARG A 310 118.73 51.82 140.82
C ARG A 310 119.30 52.04 139.39
N ARG A 311 118.86 53.18 138.79
CA ARG A 311 119.53 54.14 137.84
C ARG A 311 119.88 53.63 136.42
N ALA A 312 119.87 54.37 135.29
CA ALA A 312 119.41 55.70 134.80
C ALA A 312 119.65 55.73 133.23
N PRO A 313 119.58 56.84 132.45
CA PRO A 313 118.87 56.90 131.14
C PRO A 313 119.72 57.11 129.88
N GLY A 314 119.10 57.09 128.68
CA GLY A 314 119.70 57.60 127.43
C GLY A 314 118.91 57.32 126.13
N ARG A 315 118.42 58.40 125.50
CA ARG A 315 117.96 58.56 124.09
C ARG A 315 119.13 58.33 123.07
N PRO A 316 119.03 58.52 121.73
CA PRO A 316 117.89 58.63 120.79
C PRO A 316 118.06 57.88 119.42
N ALA A 317 117.04 58.02 118.56
CA ALA A 317 117.06 58.23 117.08
C ALA A 317 117.47 57.15 116.06
N GLY A 318 116.59 56.94 115.06
CA GLY A 318 116.93 57.25 113.66
C GLY A 318 116.81 56.15 112.58
N GLY A 319 115.90 56.36 111.61
CA GLY A 319 115.99 55.90 110.20
C GLY A 319 115.62 54.43 109.90
N GLY A 320 114.95 54.04 108.81
CA GLY A 320 114.47 54.71 107.61
C GLY A 320 114.60 53.79 106.38
N LEU A 321 113.52 53.70 105.56
CA LEU A 321 113.49 53.55 104.08
C LEU A 321 114.02 52.22 103.46
N ARG A 322 113.63 51.67 102.29
CA ARG A 322 113.07 52.11 100.96
C ARG A 322 112.68 50.79 100.19
N ALA A 323 111.57 50.64 99.47
CA ALA A 323 111.22 51.02 98.07
C ALA A 323 111.52 49.99 96.92
N ALA A 324 110.62 50.00 95.89
CA ALA A 324 110.70 49.46 94.50
C ALA A 324 110.26 47.99 94.28
N LYS A 325 109.65 47.53 93.17
CA LYS A 325 109.06 48.06 91.90
C LYS A 325 108.35 46.87 91.15
N PRO A 326 107.68 47.08 89.99
CA PRO A 326 106.81 46.12 89.26
C PRO A 326 107.39 45.55 87.92
N VAL A 327 106.57 44.80 87.14
CA VAL A 327 106.54 44.65 85.63
C VAL A 327 106.82 43.25 84.98
N ALA A 328 105.84 42.80 84.15
CA ALA A 328 105.86 42.11 82.81
C ALA A 328 106.06 40.58 82.52
N ARG A 329 105.04 40.02 81.82
CA ARG A 329 104.97 39.30 80.49
C ARG A 329 105.85 38.09 80.09
N LYS A 330 105.19 37.02 79.59
CA LYS A 330 105.27 36.39 78.22
C LYS A 330 104.22 35.25 78.11
N ARG A 331 103.19 35.26 77.23
CA ARG A 331 103.06 34.83 75.80
C ARG A 331 103.32 33.33 75.48
N LEU A 332 102.21 32.58 75.17
CA LEU A 332 101.85 31.64 74.06
C LEU A 332 102.95 30.95 73.18
N PRO A 333 102.73 29.79 72.48
CA PRO A 333 101.50 29.39 71.73
C PRO A 333 101.10 27.87 71.64
N LYS A 334 99.93 27.64 70.97
CA LYS A 334 99.31 26.44 70.30
C LYS A 334 100.27 25.58 69.40
N PRO A 335 99.83 24.56 68.61
CA PRO A 335 98.81 23.48 68.74
C PRO A 335 99.30 22.08 68.24
N ALA A 336 98.51 21.01 68.46
CA ALA A 336 98.21 19.89 67.54
C ALA A 336 97.14 19.00 68.18
#